data_AF-A0A7C9G6V7-F1
#
_entry.id   AF-A0A7C9G6V7-F1
#
_cell.length_a   1.000
_cell.length_b   1.000
_cell.length_c   1.000
_cell.angle_alpha   90.00
_cell.angle_beta   90.00
_cell.angle_gamma   90.00
#
_symmetry.space_group_name_H-M   'P 1'
#
loop_
_entity.id
_entity.type
_entity.pdbx_description
1 polymer ?
#
loop_
_entity_poly.entity_id
_entity_poly.type
_entity_poly.pdbx_seq_one_letter_code
_entity_poly.pdbx_strand_id
1 'polypeptide(L)'
;MEYGTSVIELDKKWDLEDFTILTKEYQQLYGFFHTLIQVENGSFSELEFEKMPWLGGASVVNFFGAMGKYVHPHYKPTVKRIQYASPGFIELSLLVEPAKDIAILVGTIASSFTAVAATYRFIHGQYQKRQLTQLKMSELEVSQQHEQIDFVKTSVNEFHRSLNLKRQQAEALDKLSNYDQLVQLKMLLALYRRAKPIAKLQVDKKVNLSQKHNDEK
;
A
#
# COMPACT_ATOMS: atom_id res chain seq x y z
N MET A 1 -3.95 19.01 0.93
CA MET A 1 -2.66 18.29 0.78
C MET A 1 -1.61 19.27 0.31
N GLU A 2 -0.43 19.23 0.91
CA GLU A 2 0.70 20.10 0.57
C GLU A 2 1.53 19.47 -0.56
N TYR A 3 1.81 20.27 -1.60
CA TYR A 3 2.73 19.90 -2.67
C TYR A 3 4.12 20.40 -2.31
N GLY A 4 5.11 19.52 -2.34
CA GLY A 4 6.46 19.83 -1.89
C GLY A 4 7.46 18.78 -2.33
N THR A 5 8.53 18.64 -1.54
CA THR A 5 9.64 17.76 -1.86
C THR A 5 9.76 16.62 -0.85
N SER A 6 10.06 15.41 -1.32
CA SER A 6 10.42 14.25 -0.50
C SER A 6 11.75 13.66 -0.97
N VAL A 7 12.59 13.21 -0.03
CA VAL A 7 13.93 12.68 -0.32
C VAL A 7 13.98 11.19 0.04
N ILE A 8 14.35 10.36 -0.93
CA ILE A 8 14.67 8.96 -0.74
C ILE A 8 16.20 8.84 -0.73
N GLU A 9 16.78 8.46 0.40
CA GLU A 9 18.23 8.29 0.51
C GLU A 9 18.64 6.96 -0.13
N LEU A 10 19.76 6.97 -0.87
CA LEU A 10 20.34 5.83 -1.55
C LEU A 10 21.72 5.51 -0.94
N ASP A 11 21.98 4.25 -0.65
CA ASP A 11 23.29 3.74 -0.22
C ASP A 11 23.57 2.42 -0.98
N LYS A 12 24.80 1.94 -0.90
CA LYS A 12 25.30 0.72 -1.53
C LYS A 12 25.21 0.75 -3.04
N LYS A 13 25.60 -0.37 -3.64
CA LYS A 13 25.49 -0.58 -5.07
C LYS A 13 24.07 -1.00 -5.41
N TRP A 14 23.52 -0.31 -6.40
CA TRP A 14 22.21 -0.60 -6.97
C TRP A 14 22.37 -1.27 -8.33
N ASP A 15 21.62 -2.34 -8.53
CA ASP A 15 21.42 -2.95 -9.83
C ASP A 15 20.16 -2.36 -10.48
N LEU A 16 19.99 -2.53 -11.79
CA LEU A 16 18.82 -2.00 -12.53
C LEU A 16 17.48 -2.52 -11.96
N GLU A 17 17.50 -3.72 -11.40
CA GLU A 17 16.33 -4.30 -10.74
C GLU A 17 15.92 -3.50 -9.49
N ASP A 18 16.87 -3.00 -8.69
CA ASP A 18 16.56 -2.19 -7.50
C ASP A 18 15.81 -0.91 -7.88
N PHE A 19 16.25 -0.23 -8.95
CA PHE A 19 15.56 0.95 -9.47
C PHE A 19 14.16 0.62 -9.99
N THR A 20 14.03 -0.51 -10.70
CA THR A 20 12.73 -0.98 -11.22
C THR A 20 11.77 -1.26 -10.08
N ILE A 21 12.23 -1.96 -9.03
CA ILE A 21 11.46 -2.25 -7.82
C ILE A 21 11.04 -0.96 -7.15
N LEU A 22 11.99 -0.07 -6.84
CA LEU A 22 11.70 1.17 -6.11
C LEU A 22 10.67 2.00 -6.88
N THR A 23 10.93 2.30 -8.15
CA THR A 23 10.08 3.23 -8.92
C THR A 23 8.67 2.68 -9.14
N LYS A 24 8.55 1.42 -9.54
CA LYS A 24 7.26 0.77 -9.79
C LYS A 24 6.42 0.67 -8.52
N GLU A 25 6.99 0.13 -7.46
CA GLU A 25 6.23 -0.12 -6.23
C GLU A 25 5.91 1.21 -5.52
N TYR A 26 6.82 2.18 -5.54
CA TYR A 26 6.58 3.51 -4.97
C TYR A 26 5.42 4.21 -5.68
N GLN A 27 5.36 4.16 -7.02
CA GLN A 27 4.28 4.77 -7.78
C GLN A 27 2.91 4.13 -7.46
N GLN A 28 2.87 2.81 -7.27
CA GLN A 28 1.63 2.11 -6.91
C GLN A 28 1.17 2.43 -5.48
N LEU A 29 2.10 2.48 -4.52
CA LEU A 29 1.80 2.87 -3.15
C LEU A 29 1.37 4.34 -3.07
N TYR A 30 2.00 5.23 -3.85
CA TYR A 30 1.62 6.63 -3.92
C TYR A 30 0.20 6.82 -4.41
N GLY A 31 -0.17 6.14 -5.51
CA GLY A 31 -1.55 6.15 -6.00
C GLY A 31 -2.53 5.66 -4.94
N PHE A 32 -2.19 4.58 -4.23
CA PHE A 32 -3.02 4.03 -3.15
C PHE A 32 -3.23 5.02 -2.00
N PHE A 33 -2.17 5.56 -1.41
CA PHE A 33 -2.30 6.49 -0.28
C PHE A 33 -2.94 7.82 -0.68
N HIS A 34 -2.65 8.32 -1.89
CA HIS A 34 -3.38 9.47 -2.43
C HIS A 34 -4.88 9.20 -2.50
N THR A 35 -5.30 8.04 -3.01
CA THR A 35 -6.73 7.66 -3.04
C THR A 35 -7.33 7.58 -1.64
N LEU A 36 -6.64 7.00 -0.65
CA LEU A 36 -7.14 6.97 0.73
C LEU A 36 -7.42 8.38 1.28
N ILE A 37 -6.52 9.34 1.03
CA ILE A 37 -6.70 10.73 1.48
C ILE A 37 -7.89 11.39 0.76
N GLN A 38 -8.11 11.09 -0.52
CA GLN A 38 -9.28 11.61 -1.25
C GLN A 38 -10.60 11.05 -0.68
N VAL A 39 -10.61 9.78 -0.29
CA VAL A 39 -11.77 9.12 0.34
C VAL A 39 -12.02 9.67 1.74
N GLU A 40 -10.97 9.91 2.52
CA GLU A 40 -11.05 10.57 3.83
C GLU A 40 -11.68 11.97 3.71
N ASN A 41 -11.25 12.75 2.72
CA ASN A 41 -11.76 14.10 2.46
C ASN A 41 -13.11 14.13 1.72
N GLY A 42 -13.76 12.99 1.46
CA GLY A 42 -15.03 12.91 0.74
C GLY A 42 -14.98 13.40 -0.71
N SER A 43 -13.78 13.49 -1.30
CA SER A 43 -13.53 13.98 -2.65
C SER A 43 -13.37 12.85 -3.67
N PHE A 44 -13.57 11.60 -3.26
CA PHE A 44 -13.45 10.42 -4.09
C PHE A 44 -14.83 9.85 -4.44
N SER A 45 -15.11 9.64 -5.73
CA SER A 45 -16.31 8.93 -6.17
C SER A 45 -16.06 7.43 -6.13
N GLU A 46 -16.69 6.73 -5.19
CA GLU A 46 -16.53 5.29 -4.93
C GLU A 46 -17.09 4.40 -6.06
N LEU A 47 -17.84 4.98 -6.99
CA LEU A 47 -18.63 4.29 -8.04
C LEU A 47 -17.82 3.34 -8.93
N GLU A 48 -16.52 3.61 -9.16
CA GLU A 48 -15.68 2.73 -9.99
C GLU A 48 -15.17 1.49 -9.23
N PHE A 49 -15.03 1.56 -7.91
CA PHE A 49 -14.53 0.43 -7.10
C PHE A 49 -15.64 -0.45 -6.55
N GLU A 50 -16.84 0.10 -6.30
CA GLU A 50 -18.03 -0.69 -5.95
C GLU A 50 -18.35 -1.76 -6.99
N LYS A 51 -18.13 -1.45 -8.27
CA LYS A 51 -18.42 -2.33 -9.40
C LYS A 51 -17.30 -3.32 -9.71
N MET A 52 -16.15 -3.21 -9.04
CA MET A 52 -15.07 -4.17 -9.27
C MET A 52 -15.51 -5.56 -8.80
N PRO A 53 -15.27 -6.61 -9.60
CA PRO A 53 -15.75 -7.95 -9.26
C PRO A 53 -15.03 -8.53 -8.04
N TRP A 54 -13.78 -8.11 -7.76
CA TRP A 54 -12.92 -8.64 -6.69
C TRP A 54 -12.73 -10.17 -6.75
N LEU A 55 -12.82 -10.73 -7.96
CA LEU A 55 -12.77 -12.16 -8.27
C LEU A 55 -11.33 -12.64 -8.56
N GLY A 56 -10.45 -12.41 -7.58
CA GLY A 56 -9.08 -12.93 -7.58
C GLY A 56 -7.99 -11.95 -8.00
N GLY A 57 -6.85 -12.50 -8.43
CA GLY A 57 -5.59 -11.76 -8.58
C GLY A 57 -5.62 -10.61 -9.59
N ALA A 58 -6.35 -10.77 -10.69
CA ALA A 58 -6.47 -9.75 -11.73
C ALA A 58 -7.20 -8.49 -11.21
N SER A 59 -8.23 -8.64 -10.37
CA SER A 59 -8.94 -7.51 -9.76
C SER A 59 -8.00 -6.67 -8.91
N VAL A 60 -7.11 -7.30 -8.15
CA VAL A 60 -6.13 -6.61 -7.30
C VAL A 60 -5.07 -5.86 -8.12
N VAL A 61 -4.63 -6.42 -9.25
CA VAL A 61 -3.70 -5.72 -10.16
C VAL A 61 -4.37 -4.49 -10.76
N ASN A 62 -5.58 -4.66 -11.27
CA ASN A 62 -6.36 -3.56 -11.86
C ASN A 62 -6.67 -2.47 -10.84
N PHE A 63 -6.96 -2.82 -9.59
CA PHE A 63 -7.21 -1.87 -8.50
C PHE A 63 -6.04 -0.89 -8.31
N PHE A 64 -4.81 -1.41 -8.12
CA PHE A 64 -3.63 -0.53 -7.98
C PHE A 64 -3.26 0.20 -9.27
N GLY A 65 -3.47 -0.42 -10.43
CA GLY A 65 -3.31 0.26 -11.72
C GLY A 65 -4.29 1.42 -11.90
N ALA A 66 -5.53 1.29 -11.41
CA ALA A 66 -6.57 2.31 -11.47
C ALA A 66 -6.28 3.47 -10.50
N MET A 67 -5.85 3.19 -9.27
CA MET A 67 -5.55 4.24 -8.27
C MET A 67 -4.53 5.27 -8.78
N GLY A 68 -3.49 4.82 -9.50
CA GLY A 68 -2.51 5.72 -10.12
C GLY A 68 -3.07 6.66 -11.19
N LYS A 69 -4.27 6.39 -11.73
CA LYS A 69 -4.94 7.24 -12.73
C LYS A 69 -5.68 8.42 -12.10
N TYR A 70 -6.14 8.29 -10.86
CA TYR A 70 -6.85 9.38 -10.14
C TYR A 70 -5.91 10.45 -9.59
N VAL A 71 -4.60 10.17 -9.57
CA VAL A 71 -3.62 11.20 -9.26
C VAL A 71 -3.58 12.17 -10.45
N HIS A 72 -4.04 13.40 -10.25
CA HIS A 72 -3.94 14.45 -11.25
C HIS A 72 -2.48 14.57 -11.73
N PRO A 73 -2.20 14.76 -13.05
CA PRO A 73 -0.84 14.76 -13.57
C PRO A 73 0.14 15.67 -12.83
N HIS A 74 -0.32 16.84 -12.38
CA HIS A 74 0.48 17.78 -11.58
C HIS A 74 0.90 17.23 -10.21
N TYR A 75 0.14 16.30 -9.64
CA TYR A 75 0.42 15.69 -8.33
C TYR A 75 1.09 14.34 -8.42
N LYS A 76 1.45 13.87 -9.62
CA LYS A 76 2.22 12.62 -9.78
C LYS A 76 3.66 12.84 -9.33
N PRO A 77 4.29 11.86 -8.67
CA PRO A 77 5.69 11.96 -8.31
C PRO A 77 6.56 12.21 -9.53
N THR A 78 7.33 13.29 -9.49
CA THR A 78 8.32 13.62 -10.51
C THR A 78 9.70 13.72 -9.89
N VAL A 79 10.71 13.26 -10.61
CA VAL A 79 12.10 13.35 -10.15
C VAL A 79 12.57 14.79 -10.35
N LYS A 80 12.87 15.47 -9.25
CA LYS A 80 13.48 16.80 -9.24
C LYS A 80 14.99 16.72 -9.42
N ARG A 81 15.63 15.78 -8.69
CA ARG A 81 17.09 15.57 -8.75
C ARG A 81 17.44 14.15 -8.32
N ILE A 82 18.48 13.59 -8.92
CA ILE A 82 19.10 12.34 -8.47
C ILE A 82 20.59 12.60 -8.30
N GLN A 83 21.13 12.21 -7.15
CA GLN A 83 22.57 12.08 -6.96
C GLN A 83 22.89 10.61 -6.68
N TYR A 84 23.58 9.98 -7.64
CA TYR A 84 24.05 8.62 -7.51
C TYR A 84 25.55 8.60 -7.17
N ALA A 85 25.87 8.43 -5.89
CA ALA A 85 27.19 8.05 -5.37
C ALA A 85 27.03 7.89 -3.86
N SER A 86 27.23 6.70 -3.30
CA SER A 86 26.92 6.40 -1.89
C SER A 86 27.68 7.33 -0.91
N PRO A 87 27.00 8.13 -0.06
CA PRO A 87 25.55 8.28 0.07
C PRO A 87 24.93 9.20 -1.00
N GLY A 88 23.91 8.71 -1.69
CA GLY A 88 23.16 9.41 -2.74
C GLY A 88 21.70 9.66 -2.33
N PHE A 89 20.90 10.22 -3.24
CA PHE A 89 19.46 10.43 -3.02
C PHE A 89 18.66 10.57 -4.31
N ILE A 90 17.35 10.37 -4.21
CA ILE A 90 16.32 10.77 -5.19
C ILE A 90 15.43 11.80 -4.51
N GLU A 91 15.43 13.01 -5.06
CA GLU A 91 14.56 14.10 -4.65
C GLU A 91 13.32 14.12 -5.56
N LEU A 92 12.15 13.98 -4.97
CA LEU A 92 10.87 13.91 -5.67
C LEU A 92 10.01 15.15 -5.38
N SER A 93 9.39 15.71 -6.42
CA SER A 93 8.30 16.67 -6.27
C SER A 93 6.95 15.95 -6.33
N LEU A 94 6.15 16.09 -5.27
CA LEU A 94 4.91 15.33 -5.05
C LEU A 94 4.05 15.95 -3.93
N LEU A 95 2.85 15.40 -3.73
CA LEU A 95 2.09 15.65 -2.50
C LEU A 95 2.76 14.92 -1.34
N VAL A 96 3.15 15.68 -0.32
CA VAL A 96 4.00 15.22 0.79
C VAL A 96 3.34 14.14 1.63
N GLU A 97 2.02 14.23 1.82
CA GLU A 97 1.27 13.37 2.73
C GLU A 97 1.26 11.88 2.30
N PRO A 98 0.95 11.52 1.04
CA PRO A 98 1.16 10.15 0.55
C PRO A 98 2.59 9.64 0.75
N ALA A 99 3.62 10.47 0.52
CA ALA A 99 5.01 10.05 0.70
C ALA A 99 5.35 9.75 2.17
N LYS A 100 4.82 10.53 3.12
CA LYS A 100 4.92 10.27 4.56
C LYS A 100 4.31 8.91 4.91
N ASP A 101 3.14 8.60 4.37
CA ASP A 101 2.46 7.33 4.64
C ASP A 101 3.21 6.13 4.05
N ILE A 102 3.80 6.25 2.85
CA ILE A 102 4.69 5.22 2.29
C ILE A 102 5.91 5.01 3.19
N ALA A 103 6.56 6.09 3.64
CA ALA A 103 7.72 6.01 4.52
C ALA A 103 7.39 5.29 5.84
N ILE A 104 6.24 5.60 6.45
CA ILE A 104 5.77 4.93 7.68
C ILE A 104 5.50 3.45 7.43
N LEU A 105 4.78 3.10 6.36
CA LEU A 105 4.46 1.71 6.01
C LEU A 105 5.75 0.90 5.77
N VAL A 106 6.64 1.42 4.92
CA VAL A 106 7.89 0.74 4.57
C VAL A 106 8.79 0.62 5.80
N GLY A 107 8.92 1.67 6.62
CA GLY A 107 9.69 1.64 7.86
C GLY A 107 9.14 0.64 8.88
N THR A 108 7.81 0.54 8.99
CA THR A 108 7.13 -0.45 9.85
C THR A 108 7.43 -1.88 9.39
N ILE A 109 7.31 -2.14 8.09
CA ILE A 109 7.63 -3.48 7.55
C ILE A 109 9.12 -3.77 7.69
N ALA A 110 10.01 -2.80 7.44
CA ALA A 110 11.45 -3.01 7.54
C ALA A 110 11.91 -3.30 8.97
N SER A 111 11.36 -2.60 9.97
CA SER A 111 11.72 -2.79 11.38
C SER A 111 11.27 -4.14 11.93
N SER A 112 10.18 -4.70 11.40
CA SER A 112 9.58 -5.98 11.83
C SER A 112 9.47 -6.99 10.69
N PHE A 113 10.46 -7.00 9.79
CA PHE A 113 10.38 -7.67 8.49
C PHE A 113 10.00 -9.15 8.56
N THR A 114 10.63 -9.91 9.46
CA THR A 114 10.37 -11.34 9.63
C THR A 114 8.99 -11.61 10.20
N ALA A 115 8.55 -10.82 11.18
CA ALA A 115 7.26 -10.94 11.86
C ALA A 115 6.10 -10.62 10.90
N VAL A 116 6.12 -9.46 10.23
CA VAL A 116 5.08 -9.08 9.27
C VAL A 116 5.04 -10.07 8.10
N ALA A 117 6.19 -10.56 7.65
CA ALA A 117 6.24 -11.61 6.63
C ALA A 117 5.64 -12.94 7.09
N ALA A 118 5.80 -13.31 8.36
CA ALA A 118 5.17 -14.50 8.93
C ALA A 118 3.64 -14.34 9.00
N THR A 119 3.15 -13.20 9.48
CA THR A 119 1.72 -12.83 9.50
C THR A 119 1.12 -12.92 8.09
N TYR A 120 1.77 -12.29 7.10
CA TYR A 120 1.33 -12.37 5.71
C TYR A 120 1.28 -13.82 5.20
N ARG A 121 2.34 -14.61 5.40
CA ARG A 121 2.39 -16.01 4.92
C ARG A 121 1.28 -16.85 5.54
N PHE A 122 1.03 -16.69 6.85
CA PHE A 122 -0.02 -17.39 7.55
C PHE A 122 -1.40 -17.03 7.00
N ILE A 123 -1.74 -15.73 6.98
CA ILE A 123 -3.05 -15.26 6.52
C ILE A 123 -3.26 -15.62 5.05
N HIS A 124 -2.28 -15.37 4.18
CA HIS A 124 -2.38 -15.71 2.76
C HIS A 124 -2.52 -17.23 2.55
N GLY A 125 -1.81 -18.05 3.32
CA GLY A 125 -1.93 -19.50 3.27
C GLY A 125 -3.33 -19.99 3.65
N GLN A 126 -3.91 -19.44 4.73
CA GLN A 126 -5.27 -19.77 5.15
C GLN A 126 -6.32 -19.24 4.16
N TYR A 127 -6.14 -18.03 3.65
CA TYR A 127 -6.98 -17.43 2.61
C TYR A 127 -7.05 -18.30 1.35
N GLN A 128 -5.92 -18.85 0.91
CA GLN A 128 -5.87 -19.79 -0.23
C GLN A 128 -6.50 -21.14 0.11
N LYS A 129 -6.15 -21.75 1.25
CA LYS A 129 -6.71 -23.05 1.67
C LYS A 129 -8.23 -23.04 1.80
N ARG A 130 -8.78 -21.93 2.28
CA ARG A 130 -10.23 -21.69 2.43
C ARG A 130 -10.92 -21.25 1.13
N GLN A 131 -10.19 -21.15 0.02
CA GLN A 131 -10.70 -20.78 -1.31
C GLN A 131 -11.43 -19.42 -1.34
N LEU A 132 -11.05 -18.48 -0.48
CA LEU A 132 -11.71 -17.17 -0.33
C LEU A 132 -11.41 -16.19 -1.50
N THR A 133 -10.73 -16.68 -2.54
CA THR A 133 -10.26 -15.85 -3.65
C THR A 133 -11.41 -15.28 -4.46
N GLN A 134 -12.42 -16.11 -4.71
CA GLN A 134 -13.55 -15.81 -5.59
C GLN A 134 -14.82 -15.43 -4.83
N LEU A 135 -14.73 -15.25 -3.52
CA LEU A 135 -15.89 -14.98 -2.66
C LEU A 135 -15.94 -13.51 -2.20
N LYS A 136 -17.13 -13.09 -1.80
CA LYS A 136 -17.46 -11.87 -1.05
C LYS A 136 -17.95 -12.21 0.35
N MET A 137 -17.99 -11.22 1.25
CA MET A 137 -18.49 -11.43 2.61
C MET A 137 -19.94 -11.93 2.63
N SER A 138 -20.79 -11.37 1.78
CA SER A 138 -22.21 -11.75 1.69
C SER A 138 -22.42 -13.22 1.33
N GLU A 139 -21.55 -13.81 0.52
CA GLU A 139 -21.63 -15.23 0.15
C GLU A 139 -21.29 -16.14 1.34
N LEU A 140 -20.33 -15.73 2.18
CA LEU A 140 -19.99 -16.45 3.42
C LEU A 140 -21.13 -16.37 4.44
N GLU A 141 -21.77 -15.21 4.54
CA GLU A 141 -22.91 -14.97 5.44
C GLU A 141 -24.14 -15.80 5.04
N VAL A 142 -24.50 -15.79 3.76
CA VAL A 142 -25.60 -16.63 3.22
C VAL A 142 -25.33 -18.11 3.47
N SER A 143 -24.07 -18.53 3.32
CA SER A 143 -23.65 -19.92 3.53
C SER A 143 -23.39 -20.27 5.00
N GLN A 144 -23.62 -19.34 5.94
CA GLN A 144 -23.41 -19.49 7.38
C GLN A 144 -22.01 -20.01 7.76
N GLN A 145 -20.99 -19.57 7.01
CA GLN A 145 -19.59 -19.95 7.17
C GLN A 145 -18.91 -19.13 8.28
N HIS A 146 -19.37 -19.32 9.52
CA HIS A 146 -18.96 -18.54 10.69
C HIS A 146 -17.43 -18.55 10.91
N GLU A 147 -16.77 -19.69 10.76
CA GLU A 147 -15.31 -19.80 10.94
C GLU A 147 -14.54 -18.96 9.90
N GLN A 148 -15.02 -18.93 8.65
CA GLN A 148 -14.43 -18.13 7.57
C GLN A 148 -14.65 -16.64 7.82
N ILE A 149 -15.85 -16.26 8.28
CA ILE A 149 -16.19 -14.87 8.64
C ILE A 149 -15.26 -14.38 9.76
N ASP A 150 -15.10 -15.17 10.82
CA ASP A 150 -14.23 -14.84 11.94
C ASP A 150 -12.77 -14.74 11.50
N PHE A 151 -12.31 -15.70 10.69
CA PHE A 151 -10.97 -15.66 10.12
C PHE A 151 -10.71 -14.37 9.32
N VAL A 152 -11.66 -13.94 8.47
CA VAL A 152 -11.53 -12.70 7.69
C VAL A 152 -11.46 -11.49 8.59
N LYS A 153 -12.38 -11.36 9.55
CA LYS A 153 -12.43 -10.26 10.53
C LYS A 153 -11.13 -10.14 11.32
N THR A 154 -10.66 -11.24 11.88
CA THR A 154 -9.39 -11.28 12.63
C THR A 154 -8.21 -10.94 11.74
N SER A 155 -8.18 -11.44 10.50
CA SER A 155 -7.08 -11.19 9.55
C SER A 155 -7.00 -9.72 9.12
N VAL A 156 -8.14 -9.06 8.89
CA VAL A 156 -8.21 -7.62 8.58
C VAL A 156 -7.63 -6.81 9.73
N ASN A 157 -8.09 -7.07 10.96
CA ASN A 157 -7.61 -6.37 12.16
C ASN A 157 -6.11 -6.59 12.39
N GLU A 158 -5.63 -7.81 12.16
CA GLU A 158 -4.21 -8.15 12.28
C GLU A 158 -3.37 -7.40 11.23
N PHE A 159 -3.87 -7.23 10.00
CA PHE A 159 -3.17 -6.43 9.00
C PHE A 159 -3.15 -4.94 9.32
N HIS A 160 -4.27 -4.37 9.78
CA HIS A 160 -4.30 -2.96 10.21
C HIS A 160 -3.24 -2.69 11.28
N ARG A 161 -3.09 -3.60 12.25
CA ARG A 161 -2.07 -3.51 13.31
C ARG A 161 -0.66 -3.72 12.79
N SER A 162 -0.41 -4.82 12.07
CA SER A 162 0.94 -5.19 11.62
C SER A 162 1.52 -4.26 10.55
N LEU A 163 0.67 -3.58 9.78
CA LEU A 163 1.05 -2.56 8.80
C LEU A 163 1.03 -1.13 9.39
N ASN A 164 0.65 -0.98 10.66
CA ASN A 164 0.56 0.29 11.39
C ASN A 164 -0.28 1.34 10.63
N LEU A 165 -1.46 0.93 10.15
CA LEU A 165 -2.38 1.83 9.47
C LEU A 165 -3.09 2.75 10.46
N LYS A 166 -3.20 4.03 10.12
CA LYS A 166 -3.94 5.01 10.93
C LYS A 166 -5.43 4.69 10.91
N ARG A 167 -6.17 5.14 11.93
CA ARG A 167 -7.64 4.96 11.99
C ARG A 167 -8.34 5.48 10.73
N GLN A 168 -7.95 6.65 10.26
CA GLN A 168 -8.52 7.29 9.07
C GLN A 168 -8.25 6.48 7.79
N GLN A 169 -7.05 5.88 7.69
CA GLN A 169 -6.71 5.00 6.57
C GLN A 169 -7.55 3.70 6.61
N ALA A 170 -7.81 3.16 7.79
CA ALA A 170 -8.68 2.01 7.97
C ALA A 170 -10.14 2.34 7.56
N GLU A 171 -10.66 3.49 7.99
CA GLU A 171 -11.99 3.97 7.62
C GLU A 171 -12.12 4.25 6.11
N ALA A 172 -11.08 4.81 5.50
CA ALA A 172 -11.04 5.00 4.04
C ALA A 172 -11.02 3.66 3.30
N LEU A 173 -10.33 2.64 3.84
CA LEU A 173 -10.36 1.29 3.29
C LEU A 173 -11.72 0.63 3.44
N ASP A 174 -12.41 0.84 4.55
CA ASP A 174 -13.79 0.35 4.74
C ASP A 174 -14.69 0.88 3.63
N LYS A 175 -14.67 2.19 3.39
CA LYS A 175 -15.42 2.84 2.30
C LYS A 175 -15.04 2.30 0.92
N LEU A 176 -13.73 2.23 0.59
CA LEU A 176 -13.27 1.69 -0.69
C LEU A 176 -13.67 0.24 -0.93
N SER A 177 -13.76 -0.55 0.13
CA SER A 177 -14.20 -1.94 0.07
C SER A 177 -15.72 -2.09 0.05
N ASN A 178 -16.48 -0.98 0.10
CA ASN A 178 -17.92 -0.97 0.34
C ASN A 178 -18.28 -1.80 1.59
N TYR A 179 -17.48 -1.65 2.64
CA TYR A 179 -17.56 -2.37 3.92
C TYR A 179 -17.46 -3.91 3.81
N ASP A 180 -17.06 -4.45 2.65
CA ASP A 180 -16.78 -5.87 2.49
C ASP A 180 -15.37 -6.19 3.02
N GLN A 181 -15.31 -6.79 4.22
CA GLN A 181 -14.05 -7.12 4.88
C GLN A 181 -13.21 -8.16 4.13
N LEU A 182 -13.81 -8.99 3.27
CA LEU A 182 -13.07 -9.92 2.44
C LEU A 182 -12.42 -9.20 1.26
N VAL A 183 -13.10 -8.20 0.67
CA VAL A 183 -12.48 -7.27 -0.29
C VAL A 183 -11.36 -6.48 0.38
N GLN A 184 -11.58 -5.94 1.57
CA GLN A 184 -10.56 -5.21 2.33
C GLN A 184 -9.34 -6.10 2.62
N LEU A 185 -9.55 -7.36 3.02
CA LEU A 185 -8.45 -8.33 3.20
C LEU A 185 -7.65 -8.52 1.91
N LYS A 186 -8.31 -8.59 0.74
CA LYS A 186 -7.63 -8.68 -0.57
C LYS A 186 -6.78 -7.42 -0.84
N MET A 187 -7.27 -6.24 -0.50
CA MET A 187 -6.53 -4.98 -0.61
C MET A 187 -5.29 -4.97 0.32
N LEU A 188 -5.44 -5.40 1.57
CA LEU A 188 -4.35 -5.43 2.56
C LEU A 188 -3.25 -6.44 2.18
N LEU A 189 -3.63 -7.64 1.72
CA LEU A 189 -2.69 -8.63 1.15
C LEU A 189 -1.91 -8.05 -0.04
N ALA A 190 -2.58 -7.23 -0.85
CA ALA A 190 -1.99 -6.59 -2.01
C ALA A 190 -1.07 -5.42 -1.65
N LEU A 191 -1.42 -4.65 -0.62
CA LEU A 191 -0.62 -3.56 -0.08
C LEU A 191 0.71 -4.10 0.46
N TYR A 192 0.67 -5.14 1.29
CA TYR A 192 1.89 -5.78 1.81
C TYR A 192 2.81 -6.25 0.68
N ARG A 193 2.28 -6.92 -0.36
CA ARG A 193 3.08 -7.42 -1.49
C ARG A 193 3.84 -6.32 -2.24
N ARG A 194 3.32 -5.08 -2.25
CA ARG A 194 3.93 -3.92 -2.93
C ARG A 194 4.92 -3.18 -2.05
N ALA A 195 4.62 -3.08 -0.76
CA ALA A 195 5.52 -2.44 0.20
C ALA A 195 6.72 -3.32 0.57
N LYS A 196 6.55 -4.66 0.60
CA LYS A 196 7.59 -5.61 0.99
C LYS A 196 8.89 -5.48 0.17
N PRO A 197 8.88 -5.36 -1.17
CA PRO A 197 10.11 -5.18 -1.95
C PRO A 197 10.90 -3.93 -1.55
N ILE A 198 10.23 -2.79 -1.36
CA ILE A 198 10.90 -1.55 -0.91
C ILE A 198 11.42 -1.73 0.53
N ALA A 199 10.63 -2.34 1.41
CA ALA A 199 11.07 -2.65 2.78
C ALA A 199 12.29 -3.57 2.79
N LYS A 200 12.39 -4.52 1.85
CA LYS A 200 13.58 -5.36 1.69
C LYS A 200 14.81 -4.54 1.28
N LEU A 201 14.67 -3.60 0.34
CA LEU A 201 15.75 -2.66 0.00
C LEU A 201 16.20 -1.84 1.21
N GLN A 202 15.26 -1.45 2.08
CA GLN A 202 15.58 -0.72 3.31
C GLN A 202 16.27 -1.60 4.37
N VAL A 203 15.84 -2.85 4.55
CA VAL A 203 16.53 -3.85 5.39
C VAL A 203 17.95 -4.09 4.90
N ASP A 204 18.15 -4.13 3.58
CA ASP A 204 19.46 -4.28 2.94
C ASP A 204 20.31 -3.00 2.99
N LYS A 205 19.79 -1.92 3.60
CA LYS A 205 20.42 -0.60 3.70
C LYS A 205 20.73 0.02 2.33
N LYS A 206 19.99 -0.34 1.28
CA LYS A 206 20.10 0.29 -0.04
C LYS A 206 19.28 1.57 -0.13
N VAL A 207 18.15 1.60 0.57
CA VAL A 207 17.15 2.67 0.57
C VAL A 207 16.89 3.14 2.00
N ASN A 208 16.63 4.44 2.19
CA ASN A 208 15.95 4.93 3.38
C ASN A 208 14.90 5.98 3.00
N LEU A 209 13.63 5.69 3.26
CA LEU A 209 12.52 6.63 3.11
C LEU A 209 12.44 7.45 4.41
N SER A 210 13.37 8.39 4.58
CA SER A 210 13.37 9.25 5.77
C SER A 210 12.37 10.40 5.62
N GLN A 211 11.76 10.86 6.73
CA GLN A 211 10.83 11.98 6.74
C GLN A 211 11.52 13.36 6.69
N LYS A 212 12.61 13.51 5.92
CA LYS A 212 13.20 14.83 5.69
C LYS A 212 12.35 15.57 4.65
N HIS A 213 11.42 16.38 5.15
CA HIS A 213 10.64 17.31 4.34
C HIS A 213 11.34 18.66 4.45
N ASN A 214 11.79 19.18 3.31
CA ASN A 214 12.13 20.59 3.23
C ASN A 214 10.85 21.32 2.84
N ASP A 215 10.31 22.08 3.78
CA ASP A 215 9.30 23.09 3.49
C ASP A 215 10.00 24.14 2.61
N GLU A 216 9.70 24.15 1.31
CA GLU A 216 10.09 25.28 0.46
C GLU A 216 9.23 26.48 0.91
N LYS A 217 9.88 27.45 1.57
CA LYS A 217 9.33 28.78 1.82
C LYS A 217 9.10 29.55 0.53
#